data_AF-A0A3D6C4N5-F1
#
_entry.id   AF-A0A3D6C4N5-F1
#
_cell.length_a   1.000
_cell.length_b   1.000
_cell.length_c   1.000
_cell.angle_alpha   90.00
_cell.angle_beta   90.00
_cell.angle_gamma   90.00
#
_symmetry.space_group_name_H-M   'P 1'
#
loop_
_entity.id
_entity.type
_entity.pdbx_description
1 polymer ?
#
loop_
_entity_poly.entity_id
_entity_poly.type
_entity_poly.pdbx_seq_one_letter_code
_entity_poly.pdbx_strand_id
1 'polypeptide(L)'
;MSWTRTIIIVTLFMLTACVTQITARSERVRPNLSFDRFPLNIGAWQGTRSLLDADIFNVLGVEDYVLADYRHVRATDHGRERINLYVGFYQSQSQGDIIHSPRNCLPGAGWKITDAQIVPMRFDGDEKDSRVA
;
A
#
# COMPACT_ATOMS: atom_id res chain seq x y z
N MET A 1 -15.38 45.72 -18.06
CA MET A 1 -15.03 44.39 -18.60
C MET A 1 -16.16 43.94 -19.51
N SER A 2 -15.87 43.48 -20.74
CA SER A 2 -16.92 43.07 -21.69
C SER A 2 -17.59 41.78 -21.20
N TRP A 3 -18.91 41.78 -21.05
CA TRP A 3 -19.72 40.63 -20.62
C TRP A 3 -19.46 39.37 -21.46
N THR A 4 -19.15 39.54 -22.74
CA THR A 4 -18.76 38.45 -23.64
C THR A 4 -17.50 37.71 -23.16
N ARG A 5 -16.49 38.43 -22.66
CA ARG A 5 -15.27 37.81 -22.12
C ARG A 5 -15.55 37.05 -20.84
N THR A 6 -16.40 37.58 -19.96
CA THR A 6 -16.78 36.91 -18.71
C THR A 6 -17.50 35.60 -18.98
N ILE A 7 -18.48 35.60 -19.90
CA ILE A 7 -19.22 34.38 -20.27
C ILE A 7 -18.28 33.33 -20.86
N ILE A 8 -17.38 33.71 -21.77
CA ILE A 8 -16.40 32.77 -22.36
C ILE A 8 -15.53 32.13 -21.28
N ILE A 9 -15.01 32.93 -20.34
CA ILE A 9 -14.14 32.45 -19.26
C ILE A 9 -14.89 31.48 -18.34
N VAL A 10 -16.12 31.81 -17.93
CA VAL A 10 -16.94 30.95 -17.05
C VAL A 10 -17.26 29.63 -17.74
N THR A 11 -17.65 29.67 -19.02
CA THR A 11 -17.93 28.45 -19.80
C THR A 11 -16.68 27.58 -19.94
N LEU A 12 -15.51 28.18 -20.20
CA LEU A 12 -14.24 27.46 -20.28
C LEU A 12 -13.90 26.76 -18.95
N PHE A 13 -14.05 27.46 -17.82
CA PHE A 13 -13.82 26.88 -16.49
C PHE A 13 -14.80 25.76 -16.17
N MET A 14 -16.09 25.94 -16.43
CA MET A 14 -17.11 24.90 -16.25
C MET A 14 -16.81 23.67 -17.10
N LEU A 15 -16.43 23.86 -18.36
CA LEU A 15 -16.12 22.75 -19.27
C LEU A 15 -14.86 22.01 -18.82
N THR A 16 -13.83 22.73 -18.38
CA THR A 16 -12.60 22.14 -17.84
C THR A 16 -12.87 21.35 -16.56
N ALA A 17 -13.68 21.91 -15.64
CA ALA A 17 -14.08 21.23 -14.42
C ALA A 17 -14.89 19.95 -14.71
N CYS A 18 -15.80 20.01 -15.68
CA CYS A 18 -16.59 18.85 -16.11
C CYS A 18 -15.69 17.75 -16.70
N VAL A 19 -14.81 18.11 -17.64
CA VAL A 19 -13.88 17.16 -18.26
C VAL A 19 -12.97 16.54 -17.21
N THR A 20 -12.36 17.33 -16.34
CA THR A 20 -11.45 16.83 -15.30
C THR A 20 -12.15 15.87 -14.34
N GLN A 21 -13.38 16.14 -13.91
CA GLN A 21 -14.16 15.24 -13.06
C GLN A 21 -14.49 13.91 -13.76
N ILE A 22 -14.84 13.96 -15.06
CA ILE A 22 -15.15 12.76 -15.85
C ILE A 22 -13.89 11.92 -16.09
N THR A 23 -12.75 12.57 -16.34
CA THR A 23 -11.47 11.88 -16.62
C THR A 23 -10.72 11.49 -15.35
N ALA A 24 -11.04 12.06 -14.19
CA ALA A 24 -10.47 11.70 -12.90
C ALA A 24 -11.01 10.36 -12.40
N ARG A 25 -10.80 9.30 -13.18
CA ARG A 25 -10.97 7.94 -12.70
C ARG A 25 -9.70 7.53 -11.99
N SER A 26 -9.79 7.44 -10.67
CA SER A 26 -8.90 6.58 -9.91
C SER A 26 -9.18 5.14 -10.35
N GLU A 27 -8.15 4.46 -10.86
CA GLU A 27 -8.25 3.03 -11.10
C GLU A 27 -8.31 2.34 -9.75
N ARG A 28 -9.48 1.78 -9.43
CA ARG A 28 -9.68 1.00 -8.21
C ARG A 28 -9.47 -0.46 -8.52
N VAL A 29 -8.30 -0.97 -8.15
CA VAL A 29 -7.97 -2.39 -8.33
C VAL A 29 -8.33 -3.13 -7.05
N ARG A 30 -9.10 -4.22 -7.16
CA ARG A 30 -9.38 -5.11 -6.03
C ARG A 30 -8.32 -6.21 -5.98
N PRO A 31 -7.94 -6.68 -4.77
CA PRO A 31 -7.04 -7.81 -4.67
C PRO A 31 -7.72 -9.08 -5.19
N ASN A 32 -6.96 -9.95 -5.85
CA ASN A 32 -7.48 -11.20 -6.44
C ASN A 32 -8.04 -12.15 -5.37
N LEU A 33 -7.48 -12.12 -4.16
CA LEU A 33 -7.91 -12.87 -2.98
C LEU A 33 -7.81 -11.93 -1.76
N SER A 34 -8.65 -12.13 -0.75
CA SER A 34 -8.50 -11.38 0.50
C SER A 34 -7.20 -11.79 1.21
N PHE A 35 -6.61 -10.82 1.91
CA PHE A 35 -5.35 -10.98 2.62
C PHE A 35 -5.51 -11.81 3.89
N ASP A 36 -6.73 -12.10 4.34
CA ASP A 36 -7.00 -13.14 5.34
C ASP A 36 -6.50 -14.53 4.89
N ARG A 37 -6.41 -14.79 3.58
CA ARG A 37 -5.84 -16.01 3.01
C ARG A 37 -4.34 -15.97 2.77
N PHE A 38 -3.67 -14.88 3.15
CA PHE A 38 -2.21 -14.81 3.04
C PHE A 38 -1.55 -15.97 3.81
N PRO A 39 -0.58 -16.69 3.22
CA PRO A 39 -0.07 -17.93 3.77
C PRO A 39 0.67 -17.70 5.09
N LEU A 40 0.28 -18.46 6.11
CA LEU A 40 1.01 -18.53 7.38
C LEU A 40 2.17 -19.52 7.33
N ASN A 41 2.23 -20.40 6.33
CA ASN A 41 3.36 -21.31 6.14
C ASN A 41 4.05 -20.98 4.81
N ILE A 42 5.30 -20.54 4.88
CA ILE A 42 6.10 -20.15 3.71
C ILE A 42 7.45 -20.86 3.81
N GLY A 43 7.57 -22.00 3.13
CA GLY A 43 8.74 -22.87 3.24
C GLY A 43 8.99 -23.28 4.70
N ALA A 44 10.11 -22.86 5.26
CA ALA A 44 10.51 -23.14 6.64
C ALA A 44 10.04 -22.08 7.65
N TRP A 45 9.19 -21.13 7.25
CA TRP A 45 8.64 -20.09 8.10
C TRP A 45 7.21 -20.41 8.52
N GLN A 46 6.95 -20.26 9.82
CA GLN A 46 5.64 -20.43 10.45
C GLN A 46 5.17 -19.09 11.00
N GLY A 47 4.02 -18.64 10.53
CA GLY A 47 3.42 -17.35 10.83
C GLY A 47 2.30 -17.47 11.86
N THR A 48 2.21 -16.48 12.73
CA THR A 48 1.05 -16.24 13.59
C THR A 48 0.44 -14.92 13.18
N ARG A 49 -0.85 -14.94 12.80
CA ARG A 49 -1.56 -13.72 12.44
C ARG A 49 -1.84 -12.89 13.69
N SER A 50 -1.69 -11.58 13.54
CA SER A 50 -2.11 -10.58 14.50
C SER A 50 -3.17 -9.69 13.84
N LEU A 51 -3.95 -8.99 14.67
CA LEU A 51 -4.97 -8.05 14.20
C LEU A 51 -4.53 -6.63 14.54
N LEU A 52 -4.86 -5.69 13.66
CA LEU A 52 -4.80 -4.28 14.00
C LEU A 52 -5.94 -3.95 14.96
N ASP A 53 -5.64 -3.11 15.96
CA ASP A 53 -6.69 -2.50 16.78
C ASP A 53 -7.61 -1.65 15.88
N ALA A 54 -8.90 -1.59 16.23
CA ALA A 54 -9.92 -0.99 15.37
C ALA A 54 -9.66 0.49 15.09
N ASP A 55 -9.20 1.22 16.10
CA ASP A 55 -8.78 2.62 16.03
C ASP A 55 -7.57 2.80 15.11
N ILE A 56 -6.57 1.91 15.15
CA ILE A 56 -5.44 1.93 14.22
C ILE A 56 -5.91 1.64 12.79
N PHE A 57 -6.73 0.61 12.59
CA PHE A 57 -7.28 0.25 11.29
C PHE A 57 -8.03 1.43 10.64
N ASN A 58 -8.88 2.10 11.42
CA ASN A 58 -9.66 3.25 10.95
C ASN A 58 -8.78 4.46 10.60
N VAL A 59 -7.70 4.70 11.36
CA VAL A 59 -6.76 5.80 11.06
C VAL A 59 -5.92 5.51 9.82
N LEU A 60 -5.49 4.25 9.64
CA LEU A 60 -4.70 3.84 8.47
C LEU A 60 -5.53 3.86 7.17
N GLY A 61 -6.83 3.58 7.25
CA GLY A 61 -7.73 3.65 6.09
C GLY A 61 -7.48 2.59 5.02
N VAL A 62 -6.76 1.52 5.35
CA VAL A 62 -6.51 0.38 4.45
C VAL A 62 -7.80 -0.41 4.19
N GLU A 63 -8.00 -0.91 2.96
CA GLU A 63 -9.15 -1.79 2.67
C GLU A 63 -8.88 -3.26 2.99
N ASP A 64 -7.62 -3.69 2.99
CA ASP A 64 -7.22 -5.03 3.45
C ASP A 64 -5.78 -5.00 3.98
N TYR A 65 -5.41 -5.94 4.85
CA TYR A 65 -4.06 -5.97 5.41
C TYR A 65 -3.56 -7.38 5.78
N VAL A 66 -2.23 -7.52 5.78
CA VAL A 66 -1.52 -8.61 6.45
C VAL A 66 -0.82 -8.01 7.65
N LEU A 67 -1.02 -8.63 8.82
CA LEU A 67 -0.19 -8.41 9.99
C LEU A 67 0.12 -9.76 10.61
N ALA A 68 1.39 -10.16 10.61
CA ALA A 68 1.79 -11.47 11.12
C ALA A 68 3.25 -11.48 11.58
N ASP A 69 3.50 -12.29 12.60
CA ASP A 69 4.84 -12.62 13.08
C ASP A 69 5.24 -14.01 12.59
N TYR A 70 6.33 -14.07 11.83
CA TYR A 70 6.91 -15.32 11.33
C TYR A 70 8.11 -15.72 12.15
N ARG A 71 8.22 -17.03 12.40
CA ARG A 71 9.38 -17.68 13.00
C ARG A 71 9.87 -18.76 12.08
N HIS A 72 11.18 -18.81 11.87
CA HIS A 72 11.78 -19.91 11.14
C HIS A 72 11.76 -21.18 12.00
N VAL A 73 11.60 -22.35 11.39
CA VAL A 73 11.50 -23.65 12.10
C VAL A 73 12.75 -23.98 12.94
N ARG A 74 13.91 -23.40 12.63
CA ARG A 74 15.16 -23.58 13.38
C ARG A 74 15.42 -22.47 14.41
N ALA A 75 14.47 -21.55 14.59
CA ALA A 75 14.64 -20.37 15.40
C ALA A 75 14.92 -20.73 16.86
N THR A 76 16.18 -20.51 17.27
CA THR A 76 16.52 -20.43 18.69
C THR A 76 16.09 -19.05 19.23
N ASP A 77 15.88 -18.94 20.55
CA ASP A 77 15.37 -17.70 21.18
C ASP A 77 16.29 -16.48 21.06
N HIS A 78 17.46 -16.61 20.41
CA HIS A 78 18.42 -15.53 20.19
C HIS A 78 18.08 -14.60 19.00
N GLY A 79 16.80 -14.50 18.63
CA GLY A 79 16.22 -13.36 17.90
C GLY A 79 16.48 -13.25 16.38
N ARG A 80 17.45 -13.97 15.82
CA ARG A 80 17.86 -13.85 14.40
C ARG A 80 16.91 -14.51 13.38
N GLU A 81 15.79 -15.05 13.84
CA GLU A 81 14.90 -15.88 13.03
C GLU A 81 13.42 -15.50 13.23
N ARG A 82 13.16 -14.20 13.52
CA ARG A 82 11.81 -13.64 13.65
C ARG A 82 11.61 -12.51 12.62
N ILE A 83 10.45 -12.49 11.99
CA ILE A 83 10.04 -11.45 11.04
C ILE A 83 8.67 -10.93 11.48
N ASN A 84 8.53 -9.62 11.64
CA ASN A 84 7.21 -8.99 11.71
C ASN A 84 6.88 -8.47 10.31
N LEU A 85 5.76 -8.94 9.74
CA LEU A 85 5.29 -8.56 8.42
C LEU A 85 4.02 -7.73 8.56
N TYR A 86 4.07 -6.51 8.02
CA TYR A 86 2.91 -5.68 7.80
C TYR A 86 2.78 -5.32 6.31
N VAL A 87 1.60 -5.53 5.75
CA VAL A 87 1.23 -5.13 4.38
C VAL A 87 -0.13 -4.45 4.45
N GLY A 88 -0.21 -3.17 4.09
CA GLY A 88 -1.48 -2.46 3.91
C GLY A 88 -1.82 -2.36 2.43
N PHE A 89 -3.06 -2.71 2.07
CA PHE A 89 -3.55 -2.60 0.70
C PHE A 89 -4.48 -1.39 0.55
N TYR A 90 -4.27 -0.65 -0.54
CA TYR A 90 -5.07 0.50 -0.93
C TYR A 90 -5.63 0.26 -2.33
N GLN A 91 -6.96 0.27 -2.49
CA GLN A 91 -7.60 0.02 -3.79
C GLN A 91 -7.27 1.10 -4.82
N SER A 92 -7.03 2.32 -4.35
CA SER A 92 -6.61 3.47 -5.15
C SER A 92 -5.42 4.14 -4.49
N GLN A 93 -4.49 4.64 -5.29
CA GLN A 93 -3.39 5.50 -4.83
C GLN A 93 -3.53 6.95 -5.35
N SER A 94 -4.76 7.37 -5.69
CA SER A 94 -5.05 8.75 -6.11
C SER A 94 -5.01 9.73 -4.94
N GLN A 95 -4.95 11.04 -5.24
CA GLN A 95 -4.89 12.15 -4.27
C GLN A 95 -5.75 11.91 -3.01
N GLY A 96 -5.09 11.85 -1.85
CA GLY A 96 -5.69 11.56 -0.55
C GLY A 96 -5.06 10.35 0.14
N ASP A 97 -4.71 9.31 -0.64
CA ASP A 97 -4.19 8.03 -0.15
C ASP A 97 -2.67 7.90 -0.32
N ILE A 98 -1.94 9.02 -0.31
CA ILE A 98 -0.48 9.03 -0.51
C ILE A 98 0.19 8.54 0.78
N ILE A 99 0.52 7.27 0.82
CA ILE A 99 1.28 6.66 1.91
C ILE A 99 2.72 7.20 1.84
N HIS A 100 3.16 7.87 2.89
CA HIS A 100 4.57 8.22 3.01
C HIS A 100 5.40 6.96 3.25
N SER A 101 6.56 6.88 2.60
CA SER A 101 7.49 5.78 2.83
C SER A 101 7.81 5.64 4.33
N PRO A 102 7.71 4.43 4.92
CA PRO A 102 8.10 4.18 6.31
C PRO A 102 9.54 4.60 6.60
N ARG A 103 10.40 4.68 5.58
CA ARG A 103 11.77 5.20 5.70
C ARG A 103 11.84 6.60 6.29
N ASN A 104 10.83 7.43 6.06
CA ASN A 104 10.76 8.79 6.59
C ASN A 104 10.04 8.85 7.95
N CYS A 105 9.05 7.98 8.18
CA CYS A 105 8.21 8.02 9.38
C CYS A 105 8.78 7.19 10.55
N LEU A 106 9.40 6.03 10.28
CA LEU A 106 9.95 5.15 11.32
C LEU A 106 11.03 5.81 12.19
N PRO A 107 11.96 6.63 11.64
CA PRO A 107 12.90 7.38 12.48
C PRO A 107 12.20 8.35 13.43
N GLY A 108 11.13 9.02 12.98
CA GLY A 108 10.30 9.88 13.82
C GLY A 108 9.58 9.13 14.95
N ALA A 109 9.30 7.84 14.75
CA ALA A 109 8.74 6.93 15.76
C ALA A 109 9.82 6.28 16.66
N GLY A 110 11.08 6.72 16.59
CA GLY A 110 12.18 6.26 17.45
C GLY A 110 12.96 5.06 16.94
N TRP A 111 12.69 4.59 15.71
CA TRP A 111 13.42 3.46 15.12
C TRP A 111 14.75 3.93 14.52
N LYS A 112 15.83 3.18 14.79
CA LYS A 112 17.11 3.35 14.11
C LYS A 112 17.25 2.32 13.00
N ILE A 113 17.20 2.76 11.74
CA ILE A 113 17.48 1.90 10.58
C ILE A 113 18.97 1.56 10.59
N THR A 114 19.32 0.28 10.74
CA THR A 114 20.71 -0.19 10.80
C THR A 114 21.26 -0.64 9.45
N ASP A 115 20.39 -1.14 8.56
CA ASP A 115 20.75 -1.59 7.21
C ASP A 115 19.53 -1.44 6.27
N ALA A 116 19.77 -1.18 4.99
CA ALA A 116 18.75 -1.13 3.96
C ALA A 116 19.34 -1.48 2.59
N GLN A 117 18.76 -2.46 1.90
CA GLN A 117 19.26 -3.00 0.66
C GLN A 117 18.13 -3.28 -0.32
N ILE A 118 18.38 -3.06 -1.62
CA ILE A 118 17.48 -3.46 -2.69
C ILE A 118 17.90 -4.88 -3.11
N VAL A 119 17.01 -5.85 -2.88
CA VAL A 119 17.24 -7.25 -3.25
C VAL A 119 16.43 -7.55 -4.52
N PRO A 120 17.06 -7.90 -5.65
CA PRO A 120 16.32 -8.29 -6.85
C PRO A 120 15.63 -9.64 -6.59
N MET A 121 14.30 -9.66 -6.68
CA MET A 121 13.53 -10.90 -6.63
C MET A 121 13.39 -11.48 -8.04
N ARG A 122 13.80 -12.73 -8.22
CA ARG A 122 13.47 -13.51 -9.42
C ARG A 122 12.16 -14.23 -9.16
N PHE A 123 11.16 -13.96 -9.99
CA PHE A 123 9.92 -14.71 -9.97
C PHE A 123 10.05 -15.85 -10.99
N ASP A 124 9.92 -17.09 -10.51
CA ASP A 124 9.88 -18.28 -11.37
C ASP A 124 8.43 -18.44 -11.85
N GLY A 125 8.06 -17.67 -12.86
CA GLY A 125 6.72 -17.60 -13.41
C GLY A 125 6.69 -16.68 -14.62
N ASP A 126 6.16 -17.18 -15.73
CA ASP A 126 6.21 -16.62 -17.07
C ASP A 126 6.17 -15.08 -17.16
N GLU A 127 7.06 -14.58 -18.01
CA GLU A 127 7.13 -13.25 -18.58
C GLU A 127 5.87 -12.91 -19.40
N LYS A 128 4.71 -12.83 -18.74
CA LYS A 128 3.54 -12.16 -19.28
C LYS A 128 2.85 -11.39 -18.17
N ASP A 129 3.14 -10.09 -18.20
CA ASP A 129 2.26 -9.03 -17.72
C ASP A 129 2.23 -8.77 -16.20
N SER A 130 3.39 -8.80 -15.54
CA SER A 130 3.56 -8.12 -14.25
C SER A 130 4.22 -6.76 -14.43
N ARG A 131 3.59 -5.88 -15.22
CA ARG A 131 3.79 -4.45 -15.00
C ARG A 131 2.99 -4.11 -13.74
N VAL A 132 3.68 -4.09 -12.62
CA VAL A 132 3.18 -3.39 -11.43
C VAL A 132 3.14 -1.92 -11.83
N ALA A 133 1.94 -1.44 -12.17
CA ALA A 133 1.66 -0.03 -12.41
C ALA A 133 1.75 0.75 -11.10
#